data_AF-E3MUX4-F1
#
_entry.id   AF-E3MUX4-F1
#
_cell.length_a   1.000
_cell.length_b   1.000
_cell.length_c   1.000
_cell.angle_alpha   90.00
_cell.angle_beta   90.00
_cell.angle_gamma   90.00
#
_symmetry.space_group_name_H-M   'P 1'
#
loop_
_entity.id
_entity.type
_entity.pdbx_description
1 polymer ?
#
loop_
_entity_poly.entity_id
_entity_poly.type
_entity_poly.pdbx_seq_one_letter_code
_entity_poly.pdbx_strand_id
1 'polypeptide(L)'
;MSDTTDNANNPNNLMSKFQKLQSETNEIQSIFSKVSQLEIQSSFDATSLSGNRMLKDFCESMINREKEQNKFNEELMKTMKAQNTELTNLQNEQDKFIEENFKTMKDHNQELEHQNSELKLQSEQVLKEIRSIKSDLEELKNQYPSEIQSMKKLMNVPDSVDSSLLPDTSVKNNASASVTGKEFVLKHVFENASKIGASPVYSEEEEHFNIPWKMYVYRNGNFMNFCLHCSKSLEVDEWSAQTSKEYSFVSNQGTKKTREFSHEFGTKNGNTKFNSTGWNKFVHWEILEKDYVRDGKLRAEIRVKITDTTGLYGKPLRNFDERNKSFSDVVIKVKEKKFYVFKLLLVAQSAYFKWLLSEISPNGKVKLSGIESEDFQVFLEVLHGEPAINENTVEVVLYLAEKYDTHAVTKKCEQFLIDGSEKKMKKKLQLATKYKLEQLKEHCFDNINTAAEIRSMISSEISEMDPLTMASLFQKSLALLG
;
A
#
# COMPACT_ATOMS: atom_id res chain seq x y z
N MET A 1 4.96 -24.46 -45.02
CA MET A 1 5.84 -25.51 -44.45
C MET A 1 6.98 -24.76 -43.76
N SER A 2 7.21 -24.74 -42.46
CA SER A 2 6.57 -25.19 -41.20
C SER A 2 7.56 -24.64 -40.15
N ASP A 3 7.27 -23.54 -39.46
CA ASP A 3 6.53 -23.41 -38.20
C ASP A 3 7.21 -24.02 -36.96
N THR A 4 6.93 -23.39 -35.82
CA THR A 4 7.16 -23.77 -34.40
C THR A 4 8.52 -23.49 -33.73
N THR A 5 8.65 -22.29 -33.15
CA THR A 5 9.35 -22.11 -31.86
C THR A 5 8.34 -22.28 -30.71
N ASP A 6 8.50 -23.37 -29.98
CA ASP A 6 7.68 -23.78 -28.84
C ASP A 6 7.66 -22.73 -27.71
N ASN A 7 6.47 -22.17 -27.48
CA ASN A 7 6.18 -21.33 -26.33
C ASN A 7 6.00 -22.22 -25.09
N ALA A 8 7.03 -22.28 -24.24
CA ALA A 8 7.12 -23.19 -23.11
C ALA A 8 6.08 -22.96 -21.99
N ASN A 9 5.31 -21.86 -22.04
CA ASN A 9 4.35 -21.46 -21.00
C ASN A 9 2.87 -21.39 -21.48
N ASN A 10 2.53 -22.04 -22.59
CA ASN A 10 1.12 -22.24 -22.94
C ASN A 10 0.51 -23.28 -21.97
N PRO A 11 -0.64 -23.01 -21.31
CA PRO A 11 -1.33 -24.00 -20.46
C PRO A 11 -1.59 -25.33 -21.16
N ASN A 12 -1.85 -25.30 -22.47
CA ASN A 12 -2.01 -26.51 -23.29
C ASN A 12 -0.68 -27.27 -23.47
N ASN A 13 0.46 -26.57 -23.45
CA ASN A 13 1.79 -27.18 -23.53
C ASN A 13 2.19 -27.79 -22.18
N LEU A 14 1.78 -27.19 -21.06
CA LEU A 14 1.99 -27.78 -19.72
C LEU A 14 1.13 -29.04 -19.51
N MET A 15 -0.15 -28.98 -19.90
CA MET A 15 -1.06 -30.14 -19.83
C MET A 15 -0.60 -31.27 -20.77
N SER A 16 -0.12 -30.93 -21.97
CA SER A 16 0.48 -31.89 -22.90
C SER A 16 1.76 -32.53 -22.34
N LYS A 17 2.65 -31.76 -21.72
CA LYS A 17 3.84 -32.27 -21.04
C LYS A 17 3.50 -33.18 -19.85
N PHE A 18 2.45 -32.84 -19.09
CA PHE A 18 1.99 -33.65 -17.97
C PHE A 18 1.38 -34.97 -18.44
N GLN A 19 0.53 -34.94 -19.47
CA GLN A 19 -0.02 -36.16 -20.09
C GLN A 19 1.08 -37.05 -20.68
N LYS A 20 2.12 -36.45 -21.27
CA LYS A 20 3.29 -37.17 -21.76
C LYS A 20 4.06 -37.85 -20.64
N LEU A 21 4.35 -37.14 -19.53
CA LEU A 21 4.99 -37.72 -18.34
C LEU A 21 4.17 -38.86 -17.73
N GLN A 22 2.85 -38.72 -17.71
CA GLN A 22 1.95 -39.76 -17.19
C GLN A 22 1.92 -41.00 -18.10
N SER A 23 1.97 -40.81 -19.42
CA SER A 23 2.12 -41.90 -20.40
C SER A 23 3.45 -42.63 -20.23
N GLU A 24 4.56 -41.89 -20.11
CA GLU A 24 5.90 -42.46 -19.90
C GLU A 24 5.99 -43.25 -18.58
N THR A 25 5.34 -42.75 -17.52
CA THR A 25 5.25 -43.43 -16.22
C THR A 25 4.47 -44.75 -16.32
N ASN A 26 3.38 -44.77 -17.08
CA ASN A 26 2.58 -45.97 -17.31
C ASN A 26 3.34 -47.02 -18.16
N GLU A 27 4.13 -46.58 -19.14
CA GLU A 27 5.03 -47.46 -19.90
C GLU A 27 6.10 -48.08 -19.00
N ILE A 28 6.72 -47.29 -18.12
CA ILE A 28 7.70 -47.79 -17.14
C ILE A 28 7.06 -48.84 -16.22
N GLN A 29 5.85 -48.59 -15.71
CA GLN A 29 5.13 -49.59 -14.90
C GLN A 29 4.80 -50.88 -15.66
N SER A 30 4.49 -50.78 -16.95
CA SER A 30 4.25 -51.93 -17.84
C SER A 30 5.52 -52.75 -18.08
N ILE A 31 6.66 -52.08 -18.31
CA ILE A 31 7.97 -52.73 -18.45
C ILE A 31 8.35 -53.45 -17.15
N PHE A 32 8.22 -52.79 -16.01
CA PHE A 32 8.51 -53.43 -14.72
C PHE A 32 7.61 -54.62 -14.42
N SER A 33 6.32 -54.56 -14.77
CA SER A 33 5.40 -55.70 -14.63
C SER A 33 5.83 -56.89 -15.50
N LYS A 34 6.34 -56.64 -16.70
CA LYS A 34 6.89 -57.69 -17.59
C LYS A 34 8.21 -58.27 -17.09
N VAL A 35 9.08 -57.44 -16.49
CA VAL A 35 10.33 -57.90 -15.87
C VAL A 35 10.04 -58.82 -14.67
N SER A 36 9.10 -58.44 -13.80
CA SER A 36 8.66 -59.32 -12.70
C SER A 36 8.02 -60.63 -13.18
N GLN A 37 7.34 -60.64 -14.34
CA GLN A 37 6.83 -61.88 -14.94
C GLN A 37 7.94 -62.77 -15.52
N LEU A 38 9.01 -62.19 -16.07
CA LEU A 38 10.17 -62.93 -16.59
C LEU A 38 11.01 -63.54 -15.45
N GLU A 39 11.13 -62.85 -14.31
CA GLU A 39 11.85 -63.34 -13.11
C GLU A 39 11.16 -64.55 -12.44
N ILE A 40 9.83 -64.67 -12.55
CA ILE A 40 9.09 -65.87 -12.09
C ILE A 40 9.44 -67.11 -12.96
N GLN A 41 9.88 -66.91 -14.20
CA GLN A 41 10.18 -68.00 -15.14
C GLN A 41 11.60 -68.55 -15.01
N SER A 42 12.52 -67.87 -14.30
CA SER A 42 13.94 -68.24 -14.20
C SER A 42 14.37 -68.72 -12.80
N SER A 43 13.57 -69.54 -12.12
CA SER A 43 14.02 -70.20 -10.89
C SER A 43 15.13 -71.21 -11.23
N PHE A 44 16.38 -70.83 -11.06
CA PHE A 44 17.52 -71.73 -11.16
C PHE A 44 17.49 -72.70 -9.96
N ASP A 45 17.31 -74.00 -10.22
CA ASP A 45 17.20 -75.03 -9.20
C ASP A 45 18.60 -75.41 -8.69
N ALA A 46 19.02 -74.82 -7.57
CA ALA A 46 20.35 -74.99 -6.95
C ALA A 46 20.60 -76.41 -6.42
N THR A 47 19.62 -77.32 -6.52
CA THR A 47 19.73 -78.73 -6.11
C THR A 47 20.69 -79.55 -6.98
N SER A 48 21.09 -79.05 -8.17
CA SER A 48 22.02 -79.75 -9.09
C SER A 48 23.52 -79.55 -8.82
N LEU A 49 23.92 -78.66 -7.89
CA LEU A 49 25.32 -78.33 -7.59
C LEU A 49 25.90 -79.19 -6.43
N SER A 50 25.69 -80.50 -6.44
CA SER A 50 26.00 -81.40 -5.31
C SER A 50 27.50 -81.70 -5.07
N GLY A 51 28.42 -80.82 -5.45
CA GLY A 51 29.87 -81.07 -5.34
C GLY A 51 30.75 -79.88 -4.96
N ASN A 52 30.23 -78.64 -4.95
CA ASN A 52 31.06 -77.45 -4.69
C ASN A 52 30.37 -76.46 -3.76
N ARG A 53 30.63 -76.61 -2.45
CA ARG A 53 30.01 -75.83 -1.36
C ARG A 53 30.16 -74.32 -1.55
N MET A 54 31.32 -73.87 -2.01
CA MET A 54 31.62 -72.45 -2.21
C MET A 54 30.75 -71.82 -3.32
N LEU A 55 30.49 -72.58 -4.39
CA LEU A 55 29.64 -72.14 -5.51
C LEU A 55 28.17 -72.09 -5.10
N LYS A 56 27.72 -73.06 -4.28
CA LYS A 56 26.37 -73.06 -3.70
C LYS A 56 26.15 -71.86 -2.78
N ASP A 57 27.07 -71.61 -1.85
CA ASP A 57 26.99 -70.49 -0.92
C ASP A 57 27.00 -69.12 -1.67
N PHE A 58 27.78 -69.01 -2.75
CA PHE A 58 27.79 -67.83 -3.62
C PHE A 58 26.45 -67.62 -4.35
N CYS A 59 25.88 -68.68 -4.94
CA CYS A 59 24.58 -68.61 -5.60
C CYS A 59 23.45 -68.27 -4.59
N GLU A 60 23.44 -68.87 -3.41
CA GLU A 60 22.47 -68.55 -2.35
C GLU A 60 22.58 -67.08 -1.88
N SER A 61 23.80 -66.55 -1.79
CA SER A 61 24.04 -65.14 -1.47
C SER A 61 23.50 -64.19 -2.55
N MET A 62 23.70 -64.51 -3.84
CA MET A 62 23.14 -63.71 -4.94
C MET A 62 21.60 -63.72 -4.94
N ILE A 63 20.99 -64.89 -4.75
CA ILE A 63 19.52 -65.03 -4.66
C ILE A 63 18.97 -64.25 -3.47
N ASN A 64 19.64 -64.27 -2.32
CA ASN A 64 19.20 -63.48 -1.16
C ASN A 64 19.31 -61.97 -1.42
N ARG A 65 20.39 -61.51 -2.06
CA ARG A 65 20.54 -60.10 -2.43
C ARG A 65 19.46 -59.65 -3.42
N GLU A 66 19.13 -60.49 -4.40
CA GLU A 66 18.05 -60.23 -5.36
C GLU A 66 16.67 -60.16 -4.67
N LYS A 67 16.39 -61.06 -3.72
CA LYS A 67 15.17 -61.01 -2.89
C LYS A 67 15.07 -59.75 -2.04
N GLU A 68 16.17 -59.33 -1.42
CA GLU A 68 16.21 -58.07 -0.64
C GLU A 68 15.97 -56.86 -1.53
N GLN A 69 16.56 -56.84 -2.72
CA GLN A 69 16.37 -55.77 -3.69
C GLN A 69 14.93 -55.70 -4.22
N ASN A 70 14.31 -56.85 -4.46
CA ASN A 70 12.89 -56.93 -4.86
C ASN A 70 11.96 -56.47 -3.74
N LYS A 71 12.24 -56.83 -2.48
CA LYS A 71 11.50 -56.34 -1.33
C LYS A 71 11.59 -54.82 -1.18
N PHE A 72 12.80 -54.26 -1.34
CA PHE A 72 13.00 -52.81 -1.31
C PHE A 72 12.22 -52.09 -2.42
N ASN A 73 12.26 -52.62 -3.66
CA ASN A 73 11.52 -52.06 -4.79
C ASN A 73 10.00 -52.10 -4.56
N GLU A 74 9.48 -53.16 -3.93
CA GLU A 74 8.06 -53.27 -3.61
C GLU A 74 7.61 -52.24 -2.56
N GLU A 75 8.43 -52.01 -1.52
CA GLU A 75 8.17 -50.97 -0.51
C GLU A 75 8.26 -49.55 -1.11
N LEU A 76 9.23 -49.30 -1.98
CA LEU A 76 9.36 -48.04 -2.71
C LEU A 76 8.11 -47.78 -3.57
N MET A 77 7.62 -48.78 -4.29
CA MET A 77 6.41 -48.67 -5.11
C MET A 77 5.14 -48.41 -4.28
N LYS A 78 5.01 -49.03 -3.10
CA LYS A 78 3.90 -48.73 -2.18
C LYS A 78 3.94 -47.28 -1.71
N THR A 79 5.13 -46.78 -1.37
CA THR A 79 5.34 -45.40 -0.92
C THR A 79 5.00 -44.40 -2.02
N MET A 80 5.48 -44.62 -3.25
CA MET A 80 5.17 -43.75 -4.39
C MET A 80 3.67 -43.72 -4.72
N LYS A 81 2.97 -44.87 -4.65
CA LYS A 81 1.51 -44.92 -4.85
C LYS A 81 0.76 -44.12 -3.78
N ALA A 82 1.19 -44.22 -2.52
CA ALA A 82 0.59 -43.45 -1.42
C ALA A 82 0.76 -41.94 -1.65
N GLN A 83 1.96 -41.49 -1.98
CA GLN A 83 2.26 -40.08 -2.25
C GLN A 83 1.48 -39.55 -3.46
N ASN A 84 1.38 -40.33 -4.55
CA ASN A 84 0.57 -39.92 -5.71
C ASN A 84 -0.92 -39.80 -5.37
N THR A 85 -1.44 -40.67 -4.50
CA THR A 85 -2.83 -40.61 -4.05
C THR A 85 -3.06 -39.33 -3.24
N GLU A 86 -2.13 -38.99 -2.34
CA GLU A 86 -2.19 -37.78 -1.51
C GLU A 86 -2.11 -36.50 -2.37
N LEU A 87 -1.20 -36.45 -3.34
CA LEU A 87 -1.11 -35.35 -4.31
C LEU A 87 -2.39 -35.19 -5.13
N THR A 88 -3.02 -36.30 -5.54
CA THR A 88 -4.29 -36.26 -6.30
C THR A 88 -5.42 -35.70 -5.44
N ASN A 89 -5.47 -36.08 -4.15
CA ASN A 89 -6.48 -35.55 -3.23
C ASN A 89 -6.29 -34.04 -2.98
N LEU A 90 -5.05 -33.59 -2.75
CA LEU A 90 -4.71 -32.17 -2.63
C LEU A 90 -5.11 -31.37 -3.87
N GLN A 91 -4.87 -31.91 -5.07
CA GLN A 91 -5.29 -31.28 -6.32
C GLN A 91 -6.82 -31.14 -6.40
N ASN A 92 -7.55 -32.19 -6.08
CA ASN A 92 -9.03 -32.16 -6.09
C ASN A 92 -9.60 -31.16 -5.08
N GLU A 93 -8.98 -31.03 -3.89
CA GLU A 93 -9.37 -30.03 -2.90
C GLU A 93 -9.10 -28.61 -3.39
N GLN A 94 -7.94 -28.39 -4.04
CA GLN A 94 -7.60 -27.10 -4.64
C GLN A 94 -8.58 -26.72 -5.76
N ASP A 95 -8.92 -27.66 -6.65
CA ASP A 95 -9.85 -27.43 -7.75
C ASP A 95 -11.25 -27.10 -7.22
N LYS A 96 -11.71 -27.80 -6.19
CA LYS A 96 -13.00 -27.53 -5.51
C LYS A 96 -13.01 -26.13 -4.87
N PHE A 97 -11.93 -25.75 -4.19
CA PHE A 97 -11.80 -24.42 -3.59
C PHE A 97 -11.80 -23.30 -4.66
N ILE A 98 -11.13 -23.53 -5.79
CA ILE A 98 -11.14 -22.59 -6.91
C ILE A 98 -12.55 -22.44 -7.49
N GLU A 99 -13.27 -23.54 -7.67
CA GLU A 99 -14.63 -23.53 -8.22
C GLU A 99 -15.63 -22.81 -7.30
N GLU A 100 -15.56 -23.04 -5.99
CA GLU A 100 -16.39 -22.36 -4.99
C GLU A 100 -16.11 -20.84 -4.96
N ASN A 101 -14.85 -20.43 -5.02
CA ASN A 101 -14.48 -19.01 -5.10
C ASN A 101 -14.96 -18.36 -6.40
N PHE A 102 -14.84 -19.06 -7.53
CA PHE A 102 -15.29 -18.55 -8.81
C PHE A 102 -16.81 -18.37 -8.84
N LYS A 103 -17.55 -19.31 -8.24
CA LYS A 103 -19.00 -19.22 -8.07
C LYS A 103 -19.39 -18.02 -7.21
N THR A 104 -18.73 -17.84 -6.07
CA THR A 104 -18.97 -16.71 -5.15
C THR A 104 -18.70 -15.36 -5.82
N MET A 105 -17.58 -15.24 -6.55
CA MET A 105 -17.25 -14.01 -7.30
C MET A 105 -18.28 -13.71 -8.40
N LYS A 106 -18.78 -14.75 -9.09
CA LYS A 106 -19.80 -14.58 -10.13
C LYS A 106 -21.10 -14.04 -9.54
N ASP A 107 -21.53 -14.59 -8.40
CA ASP A 107 -22.77 -14.18 -7.75
C ASP A 107 -22.64 -12.74 -7.23
N HIS A 108 -21.49 -12.37 -6.64
CA HIS A 108 -21.23 -10.98 -6.21
C HIS A 108 -21.19 -9.99 -7.37
N ASN A 109 -20.61 -10.36 -8.52
CA ASN A 109 -20.60 -9.50 -9.71
C ASN A 109 -22.01 -9.26 -10.26
N GLN A 110 -22.88 -10.27 -10.23
CA GLN A 110 -24.29 -10.11 -10.64
C GLN A 110 -25.04 -9.16 -9.71
N GLU A 111 -24.77 -9.22 -8.41
CA GLU A 111 -25.35 -8.30 -7.41
C GLU A 111 -24.88 -6.86 -7.63
N LEU A 112 -23.58 -6.65 -7.93
CA LEU A 112 -23.04 -5.34 -8.28
C LEU A 112 -23.64 -4.77 -9.57
N GLU A 113 -23.87 -5.61 -10.58
CA GLU A 113 -24.55 -5.18 -11.82
C GLU A 113 -25.99 -4.74 -11.56
N HIS A 114 -26.70 -5.44 -10.66
CA HIS A 114 -28.04 -5.05 -10.23
C HIS A 114 -28.02 -3.69 -9.51
N GLN A 115 -27.16 -3.52 -8.52
CA GLN A 115 -27.03 -2.26 -7.76
C GLN A 115 -26.66 -1.07 -8.66
N ASN A 116 -25.75 -1.27 -9.62
CA ASN A 116 -25.39 -0.23 -10.59
C ASN A 116 -26.58 0.15 -11.49
N SER A 117 -27.42 -0.80 -11.85
CA SER A 117 -28.63 -0.56 -12.66
C SER A 117 -29.67 0.25 -11.88
N GLU A 118 -29.88 -0.06 -10.59
CA GLU A 118 -30.76 0.71 -9.70
C GLU A 118 -30.25 2.14 -9.48
N LEU A 119 -28.96 2.31 -9.19
CA LEU A 119 -28.33 3.62 -9.03
C LEU A 119 -28.47 4.48 -10.29
N LYS A 120 -28.32 3.86 -11.48
CA LYS A 120 -28.53 4.55 -12.75
C LYS A 120 -29.97 5.05 -12.89
N LEU A 121 -30.95 4.21 -12.54
CA LEU A 121 -32.37 4.60 -12.60
C LEU A 121 -32.67 5.76 -11.64
N GLN A 122 -32.15 5.71 -10.41
CA GLN A 122 -32.28 6.80 -9.45
C GLN A 122 -31.62 8.09 -9.96
N SER A 123 -30.43 7.99 -10.56
CA SER A 123 -29.73 9.15 -11.13
C SER A 123 -30.52 9.81 -12.26
N GLU A 124 -31.20 9.02 -13.10
CA GLU A 124 -32.06 9.54 -14.17
C GLU A 124 -33.31 10.26 -13.63
N GLN A 125 -33.87 9.79 -12.52
CA GLN A 125 -34.98 10.46 -11.83
C GLN A 125 -34.54 11.82 -11.27
N VAL A 126 -33.41 11.87 -10.55
CA VAL A 126 -32.85 13.12 -10.03
C VAL A 126 -32.55 14.12 -11.16
N LEU A 127 -31.99 13.65 -12.28
CA LEU A 127 -31.74 14.52 -13.44
C LEU A 127 -33.02 15.09 -14.06
N LYS A 128 -34.13 14.35 -14.05
CA LYS A 128 -35.42 14.87 -14.51
C LYS A 128 -35.93 15.98 -13.59
N GLU A 129 -35.84 15.79 -12.28
CA GLU A 129 -36.23 16.82 -11.30
C GLU A 129 -35.39 18.08 -11.42
N ILE A 130 -34.05 17.95 -11.56
CA ILE A 130 -33.15 19.10 -11.77
C ILE A 130 -33.53 19.88 -13.04
N ARG A 131 -33.88 19.19 -14.14
CA ARG A 131 -34.32 19.86 -15.38
C ARG A 131 -35.64 20.60 -15.19
N SER A 132 -36.57 20.03 -14.42
CA SER A 132 -37.83 20.70 -14.07
C SER A 132 -37.55 21.99 -13.29
N ILE A 133 -36.76 21.90 -12.20
CA ILE A 133 -36.39 23.06 -11.38
C ILE A 133 -35.70 24.14 -12.20
N LYS A 134 -34.81 23.74 -13.14
CA LYS A 134 -34.17 24.70 -14.04
C LYS A 134 -35.17 25.42 -14.93
N SER A 135 -36.19 24.73 -15.44
CA SER A 135 -37.26 25.33 -16.24
C SER A 135 -38.04 26.36 -15.41
N ASP A 136 -38.45 25.98 -14.20
CA ASP A 136 -39.21 26.85 -13.29
C ASP A 136 -38.40 28.11 -12.91
N LEU A 137 -37.09 27.96 -12.71
CA LEU A 137 -36.19 29.08 -12.43
C LEU A 137 -36.03 30.06 -13.61
N GLU A 138 -35.95 29.56 -14.85
CA GLU A 138 -35.90 30.43 -16.03
C GLU A 138 -37.24 31.14 -16.25
N GLU A 139 -38.37 30.50 -15.95
CA GLU A 139 -39.70 31.12 -16.01
C GLU A 139 -39.84 32.25 -14.98
N LEU A 140 -39.45 32.01 -13.71
CA LEU A 140 -39.41 33.04 -12.66
C LEU A 140 -38.50 34.21 -13.02
N LYS A 141 -37.34 33.93 -13.63
CA LYS A 141 -36.40 34.97 -14.08
C LYS A 141 -36.97 35.84 -15.19
N ASN A 142 -37.78 35.27 -16.08
CA ASN A 142 -38.48 36.02 -17.12
C ASN A 142 -39.68 36.82 -16.60
N GLN A 143 -40.26 36.40 -15.47
CA GLN A 143 -41.45 37.03 -14.88
C GLN A 143 -41.12 38.29 -14.05
N TYR A 144 -39.93 38.36 -13.45
CA TYR A 144 -39.51 39.48 -12.58
C TYR A 144 -38.15 40.11 -12.97
N PRO A 145 -37.94 40.54 -14.23
CA PRO A 145 -36.65 41.03 -14.69
C PRO A 145 -36.21 42.33 -13.99
N SER A 146 -37.15 43.22 -13.66
CA SER A 146 -36.91 44.53 -13.04
C SER A 146 -36.46 44.44 -11.58
N GLU A 147 -37.07 43.56 -10.78
CA GLU A 147 -36.72 43.33 -9.38
C GLU A 147 -35.36 42.65 -9.25
N ILE A 148 -35.07 41.67 -10.11
CA ILE A 148 -33.78 40.96 -10.14
C ILE A 148 -32.64 41.92 -10.52
N GLN A 149 -32.86 42.81 -11.49
CA GLN A 149 -31.88 43.80 -11.90
C GLN A 149 -31.63 44.85 -10.80
N SER A 150 -32.67 45.21 -10.05
CA SER A 150 -32.59 46.12 -8.91
C SER A 150 -31.81 45.49 -7.74
N MET A 151 -32.01 44.20 -7.47
CA MET A 151 -31.24 43.43 -6.49
C MET A 151 -29.78 43.22 -6.91
N LYS A 152 -29.50 42.92 -8.19
CA LYS A 152 -28.12 42.81 -8.71
C LYS A 152 -27.30 44.07 -8.49
N LYS A 153 -27.93 45.25 -8.67
CA LYS A 153 -27.33 46.56 -8.43
C LYS A 153 -26.97 46.79 -6.96
N LEU A 154 -27.72 46.21 -6.02
CA LEU A 154 -27.42 46.24 -4.59
C LEU A 154 -26.28 45.29 -4.19
N MET A 155 -26.00 44.24 -4.99
CA MET A 155 -25.01 43.20 -4.68
C MET A 155 -23.64 43.40 -5.38
N ASN A 156 -23.44 44.45 -6.18
CA ASN A 156 -22.17 44.76 -6.87
C ASN A 156 -21.56 43.58 -7.67
N VAL A 157 -22.40 42.78 -8.34
CA VAL A 157 -21.92 41.73 -9.25
C VAL A 157 -21.60 42.37 -10.63
N PRO A 158 -20.37 42.25 -11.17
CA PRO A 158 -20.02 42.83 -12.48
C PRO A 158 -20.78 42.16 -13.64
N ASP A 159 -21.27 42.96 -14.59
CA ASP A 159 -22.09 42.54 -15.75
C ASP A 159 -21.32 41.87 -16.91
N SER A 160 -20.20 41.20 -16.64
CA SER A 160 -19.48 40.45 -17.67
C SER A 160 -19.12 39.04 -17.22
N VAL A 161 -20.07 38.13 -17.36
CA VAL A 161 -19.72 36.72 -17.61
C VAL A 161 -20.14 36.45 -19.04
N ASP A 162 -19.16 36.52 -19.93
CA ASP A 162 -19.22 36.02 -21.28
C ASP A 162 -19.78 34.59 -21.28
N SER A 163 -20.86 34.35 -22.02
CA SER A 163 -21.54 33.05 -22.13
C SER A 163 -20.76 32.04 -22.99
N SER A 164 -19.44 32.19 -23.10
CA SER A 164 -18.54 31.28 -23.82
C SER A 164 -17.80 30.30 -22.91
N LEU A 165 -17.99 30.35 -21.58
CA LEU A 165 -17.48 29.36 -20.63
C LEU A 165 -18.59 28.42 -20.14
N LEU A 166 -19.13 27.61 -21.06
CA LEU A 166 -19.64 26.30 -20.66
C LEU A 166 -18.45 25.34 -20.66
N PRO A 167 -17.88 24.97 -19.50
CA PRO A 167 -17.10 23.74 -19.47
C PRO A 167 -18.08 22.60 -19.74
N ASP A 168 -17.80 21.84 -20.81
CA ASP A 168 -18.29 20.48 -20.97
C ASP A 168 -17.96 19.71 -19.68
N THR A 169 -18.94 19.67 -18.78
CA THR A 169 -18.83 18.94 -17.53
C THR A 169 -19.18 17.50 -17.84
N SER A 170 -18.16 16.79 -18.33
CA SER A 170 -18.00 15.40 -17.94
C SER A 170 -18.14 15.33 -16.42
N VAL A 171 -19.09 14.50 -15.99
CA VAL A 171 -19.44 14.26 -14.59
C VAL A 171 -18.15 13.91 -13.83
N LYS A 172 -17.60 14.88 -13.10
CA LYS A 172 -16.58 14.62 -12.09
C LYS A 172 -17.31 14.09 -10.87
N ASN A 173 -17.34 12.77 -10.74
CA ASN A 173 -17.73 12.09 -9.52
C ASN A 173 -16.94 12.68 -8.33
N ASN A 174 -17.69 13.10 -7.33
CA ASN A 174 -17.38 13.26 -5.91
C ASN A 174 -15.92 13.46 -5.51
N ALA A 175 -15.65 14.65 -4.96
CA ALA A 175 -14.64 14.94 -3.92
C ALA A 175 -13.63 13.82 -3.63
N SER A 176 -12.73 13.57 -4.59
CA SER A 176 -11.43 12.98 -4.29
C SER A 176 -10.70 14.05 -3.49
N ALA A 177 -10.45 13.77 -2.21
CA ALA A 177 -9.37 14.42 -1.50
C ALA A 177 -8.16 14.30 -2.43
N SER A 178 -7.70 15.44 -2.95
CA SER A 178 -6.47 15.50 -3.73
C SER A 178 -5.39 14.85 -2.87
N VAL A 179 -4.93 13.64 -3.22
CA VAL A 179 -3.88 12.95 -2.47
C VAL A 179 -2.66 13.87 -2.43
N THR A 180 -2.45 14.53 -1.29
CA THR A 180 -1.48 15.61 -1.09
C THR A 180 -0.08 15.04 -0.89
N GLY A 181 0.47 14.32 -1.87
CA GLY A 181 1.86 13.83 -1.87
C GLY A 181 2.34 13.18 -0.55
N LYS A 182 3.66 13.16 -0.33
CA LYS A 182 4.26 12.86 0.97
C LYS A 182 4.38 14.15 1.81
N GLU A 183 3.24 14.74 2.15
CA GLU A 183 3.13 15.98 2.91
C GLU A 183 2.45 15.77 4.27
N PHE A 184 2.95 16.44 5.30
CA PHE A 184 2.42 16.42 6.66
C PHE A 184 2.72 17.73 7.40
N VAL A 185 2.01 17.99 8.49
CA VAL A 185 2.22 19.18 9.33
C VAL A 185 2.50 18.72 10.76
N LEU A 186 3.68 19.07 11.27
CA LEU A 186 3.99 18.93 12.69
C LEU A 186 3.41 20.15 13.42
N LYS A 187 2.70 19.93 14.52
CA LYS A 187 2.12 20.99 15.34
C LYS A 187 2.51 20.82 16.79
N HIS A 188 2.90 21.90 17.45
CA HIS A 188 3.24 21.86 18.86
C HIS A 188 2.93 23.17 19.58
N VAL A 189 2.57 23.05 20.85
CA VAL A 189 2.35 24.18 21.76
C VAL A 189 3.45 24.19 22.81
N PHE A 190 4.38 25.11 22.69
CA PHE A 190 5.42 25.30 23.70
C PHE A 190 4.85 26.07 24.89
N GLU A 191 4.75 25.38 26.02
CA GLU A 191 4.30 25.94 27.29
C GLU A 191 5.42 26.78 27.95
N ASN A 192 5.04 27.76 28.78
CA ASN A 192 5.96 28.70 29.42
C ASN A 192 6.92 29.39 28.42
N ALA A 193 6.42 29.81 27.26
CA ALA A 193 7.22 30.33 26.15
C ALA A 193 8.13 31.51 26.53
N SER A 194 7.72 32.35 27.48
CA SER A 194 8.54 33.47 28.01
C SER A 194 9.78 33.01 28.80
N LYS A 195 9.82 31.75 29.24
CA LYS A 195 10.96 31.15 29.95
C LYS A 195 11.91 30.38 29.02
N ILE A 196 11.62 30.30 27.72
CA ILE A 196 12.50 29.62 26.76
C ILE A 196 13.85 30.35 26.72
N GLY A 197 14.87 29.66 27.22
CA GLY A 197 16.25 30.15 27.29
C GLY A 197 17.12 29.60 26.17
N ALA A 198 18.43 29.57 26.41
CA ALA A 198 19.42 29.08 25.43
C ALA A 198 19.38 27.56 25.21
N SER A 199 18.77 26.80 26.12
CA SER A 199 18.61 25.35 25.97
C SER A 199 17.46 25.02 25.01
N PRO A 200 17.66 24.12 24.04
CA PRO A 200 16.60 23.63 23.17
C PRO A 200 15.43 23.01 23.93
N VAL A 201 14.22 23.47 23.63
CA VAL A 201 12.96 22.85 24.06
C VAL A 201 12.37 22.13 22.85
N TYR A 202 12.17 20.82 22.97
CA TYR A 202 11.71 19.95 21.89
C TYR A 202 10.21 19.68 21.98
N SER A 203 9.58 19.46 20.82
CA SER A 203 8.27 18.85 20.72
C SER A 203 8.34 17.33 20.98
N GLU A 204 7.16 16.71 21.03
CA GLU A 204 7.06 15.26 20.83
C GLU A 204 7.62 14.86 19.45
N GLU A 205 8.06 13.61 19.36
CA GLU A 205 8.53 13.01 18.13
C GLU A 205 7.37 12.33 17.38
N GLU A 206 7.27 12.61 16.08
CA GLU A 206 6.27 12.04 15.18
C GLU A 206 6.96 11.35 13.99
N GLU A 207 6.61 10.10 13.74
CA GLU A 207 7.08 9.37 12.58
C GLU A 207 6.18 9.63 11.37
N HIS A 208 6.77 10.03 10.24
CA HIS A 208 6.10 10.15 8.95
C HIS A 208 6.99 9.59 7.85
N PHE A 209 6.48 8.61 7.11
CA PHE A 209 7.16 7.93 6.00
C PHE A 209 8.53 7.33 6.39
N ASN A 210 8.55 6.57 7.49
CA ASN A 210 9.75 5.94 8.07
C ASN A 210 10.84 6.92 8.55
N ILE A 211 10.48 8.18 8.80
CA ILE A 211 11.40 9.19 9.32
C ILE A 211 10.78 9.78 10.60
N PRO A 212 11.45 9.66 11.76
CA PRO A 212 11.06 10.36 12.99
C PRO A 212 11.46 11.84 12.92
N TRP A 213 10.48 12.70 13.17
CA TRP A 213 10.61 14.15 13.15
C TRP A 213 10.26 14.75 14.50
N LYS A 214 10.99 15.77 14.92
CA LYS A 214 10.58 16.64 16.04
C LYS A 214 11.02 18.06 15.76
N MET A 215 10.29 19.03 16.28
CA MET A 215 10.69 20.44 16.19
C MET A 215 11.29 20.89 17.51
N TYR A 216 12.07 21.96 17.47
CA TYR A 216 12.57 22.59 18.69
C TYR A 216 12.77 24.08 18.52
N VAL A 217 12.74 24.77 19.67
CA VAL A 217 12.95 26.21 19.78
C VAL A 217 13.94 26.50 20.89
N TYR A 218 14.71 27.58 20.73
CA TYR A 218 15.55 28.13 21.79
C TYR A 218 15.83 29.62 21.54
N ARG A 219 16.13 30.35 22.60
CA ARG A 219 16.49 31.75 22.54
C ARG A 219 18.00 31.90 22.37
N ASN A 220 18.43 32.62 21.34
CA ASN A 220 19.82 33.02 21.17
C ASN A 220 19.89 34.56 21.09
N GLY A 221 20.39 35.19 22.16
CA GLY A 221 20.33 36.63 22.33
C GLY A 221 18.88 37.14 22.28
N ASN A 222 18.60 38.04 21.33
CA ASN A 222 17.27 38.65 21.15
C ASN A 222 16.42 37.96 20.08
N PHE A 223 16.79 36.76 19.64
CA PHE A 223 16.06 36.03 18.63
C PHE A 223 15.61 34.66 19.11
N MET A 224 14.40 34.28 18.72
CA MET A 224 13.93 32.91 18.79
C MET A 224 14.43 32.13 17.57
N ASN A 225 15.00 30.97 17.84
CA ASN A 225 15.43 29.99 16.85
C ASN A 225 14.31 28.97 16.70
N PHE A 226 14.07 28.50 15.49
CA PHE A 226 13.04 27.49 15.22
C PHE A 226 13.55 26.50 14.19
N CYS A 227 13.59 25.23 14.58
CA CYS A 227 14.25 24.18 13.82
C CYS A 227 13.42 22.90 13.77
N LEU A 228 13.57 22.17 12.67
CA LEU A 228 13.15 20.80 12.47
C LEU A 228 14.35 19.88 12.67
N HIS A 229 14.15 18.82 13.42
CA HIS A 229 15.12 17.78 13.70
C HIS A 229 14.60 16.44 13.17
N CYS A 230 15.48 15.70 12.50
CA CYS A 230 15.27 14.35 12.04
C CYS A 230 16.07 13.40 12.93
N SER A 231 15.39 12.47 13.62
CA SER A 231 16.04 11.53 14.55
C SER A 231 16.40 10.19 13.92
N LYS A 232 16.26 10.04 12.59
CA LYS A 232 16.64 8.80 11.91
C LYS A 232 18.15 8.60 12.01
N SER A 233 18.57 7.37 12.30
CA SER A 233 19.98 7.03 12.51
C SER A 233 20.85 7.43 11.31
N LEU A 234 22.04 7.90 11.63
CA LEU A 234 23.07 8.27 10.66
C LEU A 234 24.15 7.19 10.49
N GLU A 235 24.04 6.06 11.19
CA GLU A 235 25.16 5.11 11.38
C GLU A 235 25.08 3.85 10.51
N VAL A 236 23.89 3.45 10.03
CA VAL A 236 23.67 2.08 9.55
C VAL A 236 23.44 1.97 8.04
N ASP A 237 22.69 2.89 7.42
CA ASP A 237 22.32 2.81 6.00
C ASP A 237 22.50 4.15 5.28
N GLU A 238 22.88 4.10 4.00
CA GLU A 238 22.84 5.27 3.11
C GLU A 238 21.39 5.59 2.75
N TRP A 239 20.87 6.69 3.29
CA TRP A 239 19.54 7.18 2.96
C TRP A 239 19.54 8.69 2.75
N SER A 240 18.55 9.19 2.02
CA SER A 240 18.26 10.62 2.00
C SER A 240 16.78 10.93 1.78
N ALA A 241 16.37 12.10 2.25
CA ALA A 241 15.05 12.66 2.06
C ALA A 241 15.16 14.16 1.73
N GLN A 242 14.96 14.49 0.46
CA GLN A 242 14.83 15.88 0.03
C GLN A 242 13.47 16.40 0.47
N THR A 243 13.47 17.55 1.14
CA THR A 243 12.24 18.10 1.72
C THR A 243 12.14 19.60 1.49
N SER A 244 10.95 20.06 1.14
CA SER A 244 10.52 21.47 1.25
C SER A 244 9.78 21.66 2.56
N LYS A 245 10.01 22.78 3.26
CA LYS A 245 9.40 23.06 4.55
C LYS A 245 8.92 24.49 4.63
N GLU A 246 7.83 24.69 5.36
CA GLU A 246 7.32 25.98 5.78
C GLU A 246 7.20 25.99 7.30
N TYR A 247 7.96 26.87 7.94
CA TYR A 247 7.97 27.09 9.38
C TYR A 247 7.04 28.24 9.72
N SER A 248 6.14 28.03 10.68
CA SER A 248 5.15 29.02 11.09
C SER A 248 5.05 29.16 12.60
N PHE A 249 5.02 30.40 13.09
CA PHE A 249 4.37 30.71 14.37
C PHE A 249 2.98 31.27 14.09
N VAL A 250 1.98 30.74 14.79
CA VAL A 250 0.58 31.08 14.60
C VAL A 250 0.15 32.07 15.69
N SER A 251 -0.26 33.27 15.27
CA SER A 251 -0.85 34.25 16.19
C SER A 251 -2.30 33.89 16.51
N ASN A 252 -2.87 34.57 17.50
CA ASN A 252 -4.26 34.37 17.88
C ASN A 252 -5.28 34.90 16.87
N GLN A 253 -4.85 35.79 15.97
CA GLN A 253 -5.70 36.32 14.90
C GLN A 253 -5.63 35.44 13.63
N GLY A 254 -4.95 34.29 13.72
CA GLY A 254 -4.71 33.40 12.58
C GLY A 254 -3.60 33.90 11.65
N THR A 255 -2.96 35.05 11.95
CA THR A 255 -1.82 35.53 11.16
C THR A 255 -0.60 34.65 11.44
N LYS A 256 0.08 34.23 10.37
CA LYS A 256 1.26 33.35 10.45
C LYS A 256 2.50 34.15 10.07
N LYS A 257 3.56 34.03 10.88
CA LYS A 257 4.91 34.39 10.44
C LYS A 257 5.53 33.16 9.82
N THR A 258 5.71 33.19 8.51
CA THR A 258 6.18 32.03 7.76
C THR A 258 7.60 32.24 7.25
N ARG A 259 8.37 31.16 7.17
CA ARG A 259 9.58 31.08 6.35
C ARG A 259 9.70 29.71 5.73
N GLU A 260 10.13 29.66 4.49
CA GLU A 260 10.28 28.42 3.74
C GLU A 260 11.69 28.22 3.22
N PHE A 261 12.11 26.97 3.13
CA PHE A 261 13.32 26.56 2.41
C PHE A 261 13.34 25.05 2.19
N SER A 262 14.25 24.59 1.33
CA SER A 262 14.48 23.17 1.07
C SER A 262 15.83 22.71 1.64
N HIS A 263 15.90 21.45 2.07
CA HIS A 263 17.10 20.83 2.61
C HIS A 263 17.00 19.31 2.49
N GLU A 264 18.13 18.64 2.27
CA GLU A 264 18.24 17.19 2.23
C GLU A 264 18.65 16.67 3.60
N PHE A 265 17.85 15.76 4.17
CA PHE A 265 18.26 14.99 5.35
C PHE A 265 18.82 13.64 4.92
N GLY A 266 19.71 13.07 5.73
CA GLY A 266 20.24 11.72 5.56
C GLY A 266 21.74 11.68 5.39
N THR A 267 22.26 10.49 5.19
CA THR A 267 23.69 10.12 5.21
C THR A 267 24.33 10.08 3.83
N LYS A 268 23.52 10.12 2.76
CA LYS A 268 23.98 10.10 1.38
C LYS A 268 25.06 11.16 1.14
N ASN A 269 26.07 10.81 0.32
CA ASN A 269 27.22 11.66 0.01
C ASN A 269 28.06 12.07 1.24
N GLY A 270 28.03 11.28 2.32
CA GLY A 270 28.82 11.54 3.54
C GLY A 270 28.25 12.67 4.41
N ASN A 271 26.96 13.01 4.27
CA ASN A 271 26.30 13.98 5.13
C ASN A 271 25.99 13.37 6.52
N THR A 272 26.99 13.34 7.40
CA THR A 272 26.84 12.78 8.75
C THR A 272 26.64 13.86 9.83
N LYS A 273 26.53 15.13 9.45
CA LYS A 273 26.63 16.26 10.39
C LYS A 273 25.34 17.02 10.64
N PHE A 274 24.35 16.94 9.73
CA PHE A 274 23.17 17.80 9.80
C PHE A 274 21.89 16.99 9.86
N ASN A 275 21.50 16.62 11.08
CA ASN A 275 20.19 16.04 11.38
C ASN A 275 19.14 17.11 11.72
N SER A 276 19.52 18.40 11.68
CA SER A 276 18.66 19.52 12.06
C SER A 276 18.78 20.64 11.06
N THR A 277 17.67 21.34 10.84
CA THR A 277 17.61 22.47 9.93
C THR A 277 16.61 23.49 10.43
N GLY A 278 16.79 24.77 10.13
CA GLY A 278 15.91 25.81 10.66
C GLY A 278 16.48 27.21 10.53
N TRP A 279 15.93 28.12 11.34
CA TRP A 279 16.27 29.53 11.31
C TRP A 279 16.82 29.97 12.66
N ASN A 280 18.10 30.37 12.67
CA ASN A 280 18.76 30.85 13.88
C ASN A 280 18.27 32.23 14.35
N LYS A 281 17.54 32.95 13.49
CA LYS A 281 16.93 34.26 13.77
C LYS A 281 15.53 34.32 13.17
N PHE A 282 14.64 33.43 13.60
CA PHE A 282 13.30 33.32 13.03
C PHE A 282 12.47 34.57 13.30
N VAL A 283 12.38 34.98 14.58
CA VAL A 283 11.65 36.16 15.04
C VAL A 283 12.37 36.83 16.21
N HIS A 284 12.30 38.17 16.26
CA HIS A 284 12.82 38.94 17.39
C HIS A 284 11.99 38.68 18.65
N TRP A 285 12.65 38.57 19.80
CA TRP A 285 12.02 38.17 21.06
C TRP A 285 10.86 39.08 21.47
N GLU A 286 11.04 40.40 21.37
CA GLU A 286 10.00 41.38 21.70
C GLU A 286 8.74 41.22 20.83
N ILE A 287 8.92 40.92 19.54
CA ILE A 287 7.80 40.68 18.61
C ILE A 287 7.13 39.35 18.92
N LEU A 288 7.92 38.32 19.24
CA LEU A 288 7.42 37.01 19.65
C LEU A 288 6.51 37.15 20.89
N GLU A 289 7.01 37.78 21.95
CA GLU A 289 6.28 37.94 23.21
C GLU A 289 5.01 38.75 23.03
N LYS A 290 5.05 39.80 22.21
CA LYS A 290 3.90 40.68 21.97
C LYS A 290 2.83 40.03 21.09
N ASP A 291 3.23 39.42 19.98
CA ASP A 291 2.29 39.08 18.89
C ASP A 291 1.98 37.58 18.80
N TYR A 292 2.84 36.70 19.33
CA TYR A 292 2.75 35.24 19.14
C TYR A 292 2.62 34.44 20.45
N VAL A 293 3.09 34.97 21.58
CA VAL A 293 2.93 34.33 22.89
C VAL A 293 1.65 34.81 23.56
N ARG A 294 0.81 33.88 24.02
CA ARG A 294 -0.40 34.20 24.80
C ARG A 294 -0.60 33.18 25.89
N ASP A 295 -0.93 33.66 27.09
CA ASP A 295 -1.11 32.83 28.29
C ASP A 295 0.11 31.92 28.55
N GLY A 296 1.30 32.42 28.20
CA GLY A 296 2.55 31.67 28.27
C GLY A 296 2.71 30.58 27.21
N LYS A 297 1.86 30.51 26.18
CA LYS A 297 1.89 29.48 25.14
C LYS A 297 2.35 30.04 23.80
N LEU A 298 3.17 29.27 23.09
CA LEU A 298 3.59 29.55 21.71
C LEU A 298 3.19 28.39 20.80
N ARG A 299 2.35 28.66 19.80
CA ARG A 299 1.92 27.67 18.80
C ARG A 299 2.85 27.69 17.60
N ALA A 300 3.41 26.52 17.29
CA ALA A 300 4.37 26.33 16.23
C ALA A 300 3.88 25.25 15.27
N GLU A 301 4.08 25.48 13.98
CA GLU A 301 3.76 24.54 12.92
C GLU A 301 4.95 24.42 11.97
N ILE A 302 5.23 23.20 11.51
CA ILE A 302 6.14 22.97 10.39
C ILE A 302 5.42 22.08 9.39
N ARG A 303 5.07 22.64 8.23
CA ARG A 303 4.60 21.87 7.08
C ARG A 303 5.82 21.31 6.36
N VAL A 304 5.85 19.99 6.17
CA VAL A 304 6.96 19.27 5.54
C VAL A 304 6.43 18.52 4.33
N LYS A 305 7.07 18.71 3.19
CA LYS A 305 6.81 17.97 1.96
C LYS A 305 8.08 17.22 1.56
N ILE A 306 8.02 15.89 1.56
CA ILE A 306 9.08 15.04 1.05
C ILE A 306 8.96 14.96 -0.48
N THR A 307 10.00 15.36 -1.19
CA THR A 307 10.01 15.49 -2.66
C THR A 307 10.89 14.46 -3.38
N ASP A 308 11.85 13.86 -2.66
CA ASP A 308 12.71 12.80 -3.17
C ASP A 308 13.19 11.94 -1.99
N THR A 309 13.27 10.62 -2.18
CA THR A 309 13.80 9.71 -1.17
C THR A 309 14.72 8.66 -1.78
N THR A 310 15.72 8.26 -1.00
CA THR A 310 16.62 7.14 -1.34
C THR A 310 16.88 6.34 -0.07
N GLY A 311 16.87 5.01 -0.15
CA GLY A 311 17.36 4.12 0.90
C GLY A 311 16.51 4.09 2.17
N LEU A 312 15.23 4.48 2.08
CA LEU A 312 14.35 4.51 3.25
C LEU A 312 13.80 3.14 3.63
N TYR A 313 13.66 2.22 2.69
CA TYR A 313 12.95 0.95 2.92
C TYR A 313 13.85 -0.28 2.82
N GLY A 314 15.16 -0.08 2.77
CA GLY A 314 16.14 -1.16 2.67
C GLY A 314 16.25 -1.73 1.25
N LYS A 315 16.70 -2.99 1.16
CA LYS A 315 16.94 -3.65 -0.13
C LYS A 315 15.62 -4.10 -0.75
N PRO A 316 15.42 -3.92 -2.07
CA PRO A 316 14.26 -4.45 -2.77
C PRO A 316 14.12 -5.97 -2.56
N LEU A 317 12.90 -6.42 -2.29
CA LEU A 317 12.56 -7.83 -2.17
C LEU A 317 12.42 -8.50 -3.54
N ARG A 318 12.04 -7.71 -4.56
CA ARG A 318 11.85 -8.22 -5.93
C ARG A 318 12.48 -7.32 -6.98
N ASN A 319 12.94 -7.94 -8.07
CA ASN A 319 13.50 -7.22 -9.18
C ASN A 319 12.45 -6.94 -10.27
N PHE A 320 12.39 -5.69 -10.75
CA PHE A 320 11.53 -5.23 -11.86
C PHE A 320 12.31 -4.55 -12.99
N ASP A 321 13.63 -4.75 -13.06
CA ASP A 321 14.48 -4.13 -14.08
C ASP A 321 14.42 -4.88 -15.43
N GLU A 322 15.28 -4.50 -16.36
CA GLU A 322 15.30 -5.02 -17.73
C GLU A 322 15.48 -6.54 -17.83
N ARG A 323 15.95 -7.21 -16.78
CA ARG A 323 15.96 -8.69 -16.70
C ARG A 323 14.57 -9.30 -16.82
N ASN A 324 13.51 -8.58 -16.46
CA ASN A 324 12.12 -9.04 -16.54
C ASN A 324 11.44 -8.71 -17.87
N LYS A 325 12.15 -8.04 -18.80
CA LYS A 325 11.58 -7.56 -20.07
C LYS A 325 10.96 -8.65 -20.93
N SER A 326 11.51 -9.86 -20.94
CA SER A 326 10.99 -11.00 -21.72
C SER A 326 9.63 -11.50 -21.24
N PHE A 327 9.28 -11.26 -19.98
CA PHE A 327 8.03 -11.71 -19.38
C PHE A 327 7.01 -10.58 -19.24
N SER A 328 7.45 -9.32 -19.30
CA SER A 328 6.60 -8.17 -19.06
C SER A 328 5.89 -7.70 -20.33
N ASP A 329 4.66 -7.23 -20.18
CA ASP A 329 3.82 -6.70 -21.27
C ASP A 329 3.56 -5.19 -21.15
N VAL A 330 4.09 -4.54 -20.11
CA VAL A 330 4.07 -3.07 -19.95
C VAL A 330 5.33 -2.60 -19.22
N VAL A 331 5.79 -1.38 -19.56
CA VAL A 331 6.90 -0.72 -18.88
C VAL A 331 6.40 0.57 -18.23
N ILE A 332 6.48 0.64 -16.90
CA ILE A 332 6.16 1.81 -16.13
C ILE A 332 7.45 2.58 -15.82
N LYS A 333 7.57 3.82 -16.28
CA LYS A 333 8.67 4.74 -15.95
C LYS A 333 8.25 5.63 -14.77
N VAL A 334 8.97 5.52 -13.66
CA VAL A 334 8.85 6.39 -12.50
C VAL A 334 10.17 7.12 -12.28
N LYS A 335 10.16 8.45 -12.39
CA LYS A 335 11.39 9.26 -12.48
C LYS A 335 12.32 8.66 -13.55
N GLU A 336 13.56 8.31 -13.22
CA GLU A 336 14.49 7.69 -14.17
C GLU A 336 14.48 6.15 -14.17
N LYS A 337 13.76 5.52 -13.24
CA LYS A 337 13.68 4.06 -13.15
C LYS A 337 12.56 3.51 -14.02
N LYS A 338 12.83 2.39 -14.69
CA LYS A 338 11.86 1.62 -15.48
C LYS A 338 11.51 0.34 -14.74
N PHE A 339 10.22 0.04 -14.69
CA PHE A 339 9.64 -1.14 -14.08
C PHE A 339 8.98 -1.97 -15.18
N TYR A 340 9.49 -3.17 -15.40
CA TYR A 340 8.95 -4.14 -16.34
C TYR A 340 8.00 -5.05 -15.56
N VAL A 341 6.69 -4.93 -15.84
CA VAL A 341 5.62 -5.54 -15.03
C VAL A 341 4.50 -6.13 -15.90
N PHE A 342 3.58 -6.86 -15.28
CA PHE A 342 2.39 -7.41 -15.94
C PHE A 342 1.22 -6.44 -15.84
N LYS A 343 0.69 -6.00 -16.98
CA LYS A 343 -0.50 -5.15 -17.12
C LYS A 343 -1.69 -5.78 -16.41
N LEU A 344 -1.92 -7.07 -16.64
CA LEU A 344 -3.06 -7.77 -16.03
C LEU A 344 -3.04 -7.69 -14.50
N LEU A 345 -1.87 -7.82 -13.86
CA LEU A 345 -1.78 -7.75 -12.40
C LEU A 345 -2.12 -6.35 -11.87
N LEU A 346 -1.58 -5.30 -12.50
CA LEU A 346 -1.90 -3.93 -12.11
C LEU A 346 -3.39 -3.63 -12.29
N VAL A 347 -3.95 -3.99 -13.45
CA VAL A 347 -5.36 -3.74 -13.79
C VAL A 347 -6.32 -4.52 -12.89
N ALA A 348 -5.98 -5.75 -12.51
CA ALA A 348 -6.80 -6.58 -11.65
C ALA A 348 -6.90 -6.03 -10.20
N GLN A 349 -5.88 -5.30 -9.75
CA GLN A 349 -5.77 -4.81 -8.37
C GLN A 349 -6.12 -3.32 -8.21
N SER A 350 -6.22 -2.58 -9.32
CA SER A 350 -6.32 -1.11 -9.32
C SER A 350 -7.25 -0.59 -10.40
N ALA A 351 -8.30 0.13 -9.98
CA ALA A 351 -9.17 0.83 -10.93
C ALA A 351 -8.42 1.95 -11.67
N TYR A 352 -7.46 2.61 -11.00
CA TYR A 352 -6.58 3.60 -11.61
C TYR A 352 -5.76 3.01 -12.76
N PHE A 353 -5.08 1.88 -12.53
CA PHE A 353 -4.29 1.22 -13.59
C PHE A 353 -5.19 0.61 -14.67
N LYS A 354 -6.39 0.13 -14.33
CA LYS A 354 -7.39 -0.28 -15.33
C LYS A 354 -7.70 0.85 -16.30
N TRP A 355 -7.98 2.04 -15.79
CA TRP A 355 -8.20 3.22 -16.62
C TRP A 355 -6.94 3.63 -17.40
N LEU A 356 -5.81 3.80 -16.70
CA LEU A 356 -4.56 4.30 -17.29
C LEU A 356 -3.99 3.39 -18.38
N LEU A 357 -4.15 2.07 -18.24
CA LEU A 357 -3.56 1.08 -19.14
C LEU A 357 -4.55 0.55 -20.19
N SER A 358 -5.81 0.96 -20.16
CA SER A 358 -6.89 0.44 -21.03
C SER A 358 -6.49 0.41 -22.52
N GLU A 359 -6.00 1.53 -23.06
CA GLU A 359 -5.65 1.68 -24.48
C GLU A 359 -4.17 1.42 -24.80
N ILE A 360 -3.39 0.97 -23.81
CA ILE A 360 -1.95 0.81 -23.98
C ILE A 360 -1.63 -0.51 -24.67
N SER A 361 -0.91 -0.40 -25.77
CA SER A 361 -0.44 -1.54 -26.57
C SER A 361 0.44 -2.48 -25.74
N PRO A 362 0.53 -3.77 -26.12
CA PRO A 362 1.53 -4.67 -25.55
C PRO A 362 2.94 -4.06 -25.67
N ASN A 363 3.71 -4.10 -24.59
CA ASN A 363 5.01 -3.45 -24.41
C ASN A 363 4.98 -1.91 -24.41
N GLY A 364 3.81 -1.32 -24.21
CA GLY A 364 3.64 0.12 -24.08
C GLY A 364 4.43 0.68 -22.89
N LYS A 365 4.89 1.93 -23.04
CA LYS A 365 5.66 2.65 -22.02
C LYS A 365 4.80 3.76 -21.43
N VAL A 366 4.66 3.76 -20.11
CA VAL A 366 3.80 4.70 -19.38
C VAL A 366 4.64 5.44 -18.37
N LYS A 367 4.46 6.76 -18.24
CA LYS A 367 5.15 7.55 -17.22
C LYS A 367 4.19 7.83 -16.06
N LEU A 368 4.61 7.51 -14.83
CA LEU A 368 3.93 7.96 -13.62
C LEU A 368 4.67 9.17 -13.04
N SER A 369 3.91 10.16 -12.58
CA SER A 369 4.39 11.39 -11.97
C SER A 369 3.91 11.53 -10.52
N GLY A 370 4.60 12.36 -9.74
CA GLY A 370 4.23 12.65 -8.35
C GLY A 370 4.41 11.49 -7.37
N ILE A 371 5.31 10.55 -7.67
CA ILE A 371 5.73 9.45 -6.80
C ILE A 371 7.22 9.17 -6.95
N GLU A 372 7.80 8.55 -5.92
CA GLU A 372 9.18 8.10 -5.92
C GLU A 372 9.30 6.70 -6.51
N SER A 373 10.43 6.43 -7.15
CA SER A 373 10.69 5.08 -7.69
C SER A 373 10.89 4.05 -6.57
N GLU A 374 11.38 4.47 -5.40
CA GLU A 374 11.51 3.61 -4.23
C GLU A 374 10.14 3.29 -3.61
N ASP A 375 9.26 4.28 -3.49
CA ASP A 375 7.88 4.06 -3.02
C ASP A 375 7.16 3.07 -3.96
N PHE A 376 7.27 3.26 -5.28
CA PHE A 376 6.63 2.39 -6.26
C PHE A 376 7.19 0.97 -6.27
N GLN A 377 8.49 0.82 -6.01
CA GLN A 377 9.13 -0.48 -5.84
C GLN A 377 8.46 -1.28 -4.72
N VAL A 378 8.30 -0.68 -3.52
CA VAL A 378 7.65 -1.32 -2.37
C VAL A 378 6.20 -1.68 -2.69
N PHE A 379 5.46 -0.79 -3.35
CA PHE A 379 4.08 -1.06 -3.74
C PHE A 379 3.95 -2.22 -4.73
N LEU A 380 4.84 -2.32 -5.73
CA LEU A 380 4.86 -3.45 -6.66
C LEU A 380 5.17 -4.77 -5.94
N GLU A 381 6.11 -4.76 -4.99
CA GLU A 381 6.43 -5.93 -4.17
C GLU A 381 5.17 -6.45 -3.46
N VAL A 382 4.36 -5.57 -2.87
CA VAL A 382 3.07 -5.94 -2.25
C VAL A 382 2.09 -6.53 -3.26
N LEU A 383 1.94 -5.92 -4.44
CA LEU A 383 1.05 -6.44 -5.49
C LEU A 383 1.48 -7.83 -5.99
N HIS A 384 2.77 -8.12 -5.91
CA HIS A 384 3.34 -9.41 -6.30
C HIS A 384 3.42 -10.43 -5.16
N GLY A 385 2.88 -10.11 -3.98
CA GLY A 385 2.78 -11.04 -2.85
C GLY A 385 4.02 -11.11 -1.98
N GLU A 386 5.00 -10.24 -2.17
CA GLU A 386 6.15 -10.14 -1.27
C GLU A 386 5.71 -9.58 0.10
N PRO A 387 6.39 -9.95 1.20
CA PRO A 387 6.10 -9.46 2.56
C PRO A 387 6.62 -8.03 2.77
N ALA A 388 6.26 -7.12 1.87
CA ALA A 388 6.74 -5.74 1.84
C ALA A 388 5.96 -4.80 2.78
N ILE A 389 4.87 -5.23 3.42
CA ILE A 389 4.15 -4.44 4.44
C ILE A 389 4.76 -4.73 5.81
N ASN A 390 5.36 -3.72 6.42
CA ASN A 390 5.98 -3.80 7.75
C ASN A 390 6.00 -2.40 8.42
N GLU A 391 6.65 -2.30 9.59
CA GLU A 391 6.77 -1.05 10.37
C GLU A 391 7.29 0.14 9.56
N ASN A 392 8.20 -0.11 8.64
CA ASN A 392 8.89 0.94 7.87
C ASN A 392 8.12 1.33 6.60
N THR A 393 7.27 0.45 6.08
CA THR A 393 6.68 0.60 4.74
C THR A 393 5.17 0.82 4.75
N VAL A 394 4.47 0.45 5.82
CA VAL A 394 3.00 0.46 5.84
C VAL A 394 2.40 1.83 5.47
N GLU A 395 3.00 2.94 5.92
CA GLU A 395 2.50 4.28 5.61
C GLU A 395 2.69 4.66 4.14
N VAL A 396 3.83 4.30 3.51
CA VAL A 396 4.03 4.56 2.07
C VAL A 396 3.15 3.65 1.22
N VAL A 397 2.92 2.41 1.66
CA VAL A 397 2.02 1.48 0.97
C VAL A 397 0.58 1.98 1.05
N LEU A 398 0.11 2.47 2.21
CA LEU A 398 -1.20 3.12 2.34
C LEU A 398 -1.34 4.34 1.43
N TYR A 399 -0.32 5.21 1.39
CA TYR A 399 -0.27 6.35 0.48
C TYR A 399 -0.43 5.95 -0.98
N LEU A 400 0.30 4.92 -1.44
CA LEU A 400 0.18 4.45 -2.82
C LEU A 400 -1.11 3.68 -3.08
N ALA A 401 -1.63 2.97 -2.07
CA ALA A 401 -2.88 2.25 -2.19
C ALA A 401 -4.08 3.17 -2.37
N GLU A 402 -4.10 4.30 -1.65
CA GLU A 402 -5.08 5.38 -1.88
C GLU A 402 -4.86 6.03 -3.25
N LYS A 403 -3.61 6.38 -3.59
CA LYS A 403 -3.27 7.04 -4.85
C LYS A 403 -3.65 6.23 -6.09
N TYR A 404 -3.48 4.92 -6.03
CA TYR A 404 -3.75 4.00 -7.13
C TYR A 404 -5.01 3.17 -6.93
N ASP A 405 -5.86 3.51 -5.96
CA ASP A 405 -7.14 2.86 -5.73
C ASP A 405 -7.05 1.32 -5.69
N THR A 406 -6.32 0.82 -4.69
CA THR A 406 -6.08 -0.63 -4.50
C THR A 406 -6.62 -1.13 -3.17
N HIS A 407 -7.92 -1.38 -3.13
CA HIS A 407 -8.64 -1.72 -1.90
C HIS A 407 -8.12 -2.98 -1.18
N ALA A 408 -7.65 -3.98 -1.93
CA ALA A 408 -7.06 -5.20 -1.36
C ALA A 408 -5.74 -4.91 -0.63
N VAL A 409 -4.93 -3.98 -1.13
CA VAL A 409 -3.68 -3.55 -0.47
C VAL A 409 -4.01 -2.74 0.79
N THR A 410 -4.98 -1.84 0.71
CA THR A 410 -5.46 -1.07 1.88
C THR A 410 -5.88 -2.00 3.03
N LYS A 411 -6.68 -3.04 2.73
CA LYS A 411 -7.10 -4.05 3.73
C LYS A 411 -5.90 -4.78 4.35
N LYS A 412 -4.88 -5.15 3.56
CA LYS A 412 -3.67 -5.80 4.09
C LYS A 412 -2.88 -4.88 5.01
N CYS A 413 -2.76 -3.59 4.66
CA CYS A 413 -2.13 -2.60 5.54
C CYS A 413 -2.91 -2.41 6.85
N GLU A 414 -4.23 -2.33 6.75
CA GLU A 414 -5.12 -2.21 7.91
C GLU A 414 -4.95 -3.41 8.86
N GLN A 415 -4.99 -4.64 8.34
CA GLN A 415 -4.77 -5.85 9.13
C GLN A 415 -3.39 -5.86 9.80
N PHE A 416 -2.33 -5.48 9.08
CA PHE A 416 -0.99 -5.37 9.67
C PHE A 416 -0.95 -4.34 10.81
N LEU A 417 -1.61 -3.20 10.66
CA LEU A 417 -1.68 -2.17 11.70
C LEU A 417 -2.43 -2.65 12.96
N ILE A 418 -3.41 -3.54 12.82
CA ILE A 418 -4.14 -4.13 13.93
C ILE A 418 -3.29 -5.21 14.60
N ASP A 419 -2.87 -6.23 13.87
CA ASP A 419 -2.33 -7.48 14.44
C ASP A 419 -0.81 -7.46 14.63
N GLY A 420 -0.09 -6.84 13.69
CA GLY A 420 1.36 -7.00 13.56
C GLY A 420 2.17 -5.78 13.93
N SER A 421 1.53 -4.62 14.06
CA SER A 421 2.24 -3.35 14.20
C SER A 421 2.42 -2.90 15.65
N GLU A 422 3.64 -2.49 15.97
CA GLU A 422 4.06 -1.91 17.26
C GLU A 422 3.84 -0.39 17.34
N LYS A 423 3.29 0.23 16.29
CA LYS A 423 3.02 1.67 16.28
C LYS A 423 2.13 2.08 17.45
N LYS A 424 2.47 3.20 18.07
CA LYS A 424 1.66 3.79 19.16
C LYS A 424 0.23 4.06 18.69
N MET A 425 -0.73 3.93 19.62
CA MET A 425 -2.15 4.10 19.31
C MET A 425 -2.48 5.44 18.65
N LYS A 426 -1.82 6.54 19.06
CA LYS A 426 -1.91 7.86 18.41
C LYS A 426 -1.61 7.80 16.91
N LYS A 427 -0.54 7.11 16.50
CA LYS A 427 -0.17 6.96 15.08
C LYS A 427 -1.13 6.03 14.35
N LYS A 428 -1.57 4.92 14.97
CA LYS A 428 -2.60 4.03 14.40
C LYS A 428 -3.88 4.80 14.08
N LEU A 429 -4.39 5.60 15.03
CA LEU A 429 -5.59 6.42 14.82
C LEU A 429 -5.36 7.50 13.74
N GLN A 430 -4.20 8.16 13.72
CA GLN A 430 -3.86 9.14 12.67
C GLN A 430 -3.89 8.49 11.26
N LEU A 431 -3.32 7.30 11.10
CA LEU A 431 -3.37 6.55 9.84
C LEU A 431 -4.80 6.12 9.50
N ALA A 432 -5.56 5.65 10.50
CA ALA A 432 -6.94 5.23 10.33
C ALA A 432 -7.83 6.36 9.83
N THR A 433 -7.73 7.55 10.43
CA THR A 433 -8.47 8.73 9.98
C THR A 433 -7.99 9.20 8.59
N LYS A 434 -6.68 9.28 8.36
CA LYS A 434 -6.12 9.78 7.09
C LYS A 434 -6.52 8.91 5.89
N TYR A 435 -6.44 7.59 6.05
CA TYR A 435 -6.68 6.62 4.97
C TYR A 435 -8.04 5.92 5.05
N LYS A 436 -8.94 6.38 5.94
CA LYS A 436 -10.30 5.85 6.14
C LYS A 436 -10.33 4.34 6.41
N LEU A 437 -9.49 3.91 7.37
CA LEU A 437 -9.36 2.52 7.80
C LEU A 437 -10.32 2.27 8.97
N GLU A 438 -11.56 1.88 8.67
CA GLU A 438 -12.64 1.80 9.66
C GLU A 438 -12.40 0.71 10.72
N GLN A 439 -11.84 -0.45 10.37
CA GLN A 439 -11.56 -1.51 11.34
C GLN A 439 -10.42 -1.11 12.28
N LEU A 440 -9.38 -0.46 11.75
CA LEU A 440 -8.30 0.07 12.60
C LEU A 440 -8.81 1.19 13.50
N LYS A 441 -9.72 2.04 12.99
CA LYS A 441 -10.34 3.12 13.77
C LYS A 441 -11.17 2.56 14.94
N GLU A 442 -12.01 1.57 14.67
CA GLU A 442 -12.79 0.84 15.69
C GLU A 442 -11.86 0.18 16.70
N HIS A 443 -10.85 -0.56 16.24
CA HIS A 443 -9.83 -1.17 17.09
C HIS A 443 -9.14 -0.14 17.99
N CYS A 444 -8.81 1.05 17.47
CA CYS A 444 -8.25 2.12 18.29
C CYS A 444 -9.23 2.56 19.38
N PHE A 445 -10.51 2.77 19.06
CA PHE A 445 -11.50 3.20 20.03
C PHE A 445 -11.83 2.16 21.09
N ASP A 446 -11.86 0.88 20.75
CA ASP A 446 -12.09 -0.20 21.69
C ASP A 446 -10.99 -0.28 22.74
N ASN A 447 -9.74 -0.01 22.33
CA ASN A 447 -8.56 -0.13 23.17
C ASN A 447 -8.17 1.18 23.90
N ILE A 448 -8.95 2.25 23.77
CA ILE A 448 -8.81 3.44 24.63
C ILE A 448 -9.47 3.14 25.98
N ASN A 449 -8.68 3.11 27.04
CA ASN A 449 -9.15 2.74 28.38
C ASN A 449 -9.00 3.88 29.39
N THR A 450 -8.30 4.96 29.05
CA THR A 450 -8.05 6.06 30.00
C THR A 450 -8.29 7.44 29.41
N ALA A 451 -8.69 8.38 30.27
CA ALA A 451 -8.79 9.79 29.90
C ALA A 451 -7.44 10.39 29.46
N ALA A 452 -6.32 9.87 29.96
CA ALA A 452 -4.98 10.28 29.56
C ALA A 452 -4.67 9.88 28.11
N GLU A 453 -5.07 8.67 27.69
CA GLU A 453 -4.94 8.22 26.31
C GLU A 453 -5.77 9.09 25.36
N ILE A 454 -7.02 9.40 25.72
CA ILE A 454 -7.87 10.33 24.95
C ILE A 454 -7.20 11.68 24.79
N ARG A 455 -6.67 12.25 25.89
CA ARG A 455 -5.92 13.51 25.84
C ARG A 455 -4.69 13.42 24.92
N SER A 456 -3.99 12.29 24.92
CA SER A 456 -2.82 12.08 24.04
C SER A 456 -3.18 12.03 22.54
N MET A 457 -4.39 11.56 22.21
CA MET A 457 -4.88 11.45 20.84
C MET A 457 -5.43 12.76 20.28
N ILE A 458 -5.96 13.61 21.16
CA ILE A 458 -6.38 14.96 20.85
C ILE A 458 -5.13 15.87 20.84
N SER A 459 -4.23 15.69 19.87
CA SER A 459 -3.09 16.61 19.74
C SER A 459 -3.55 17.95 19.18
N SER A 460 -3.39 19.00 19.99
CA SER A 460 -3.40 20.46 19.75
C SER A 460 -4.50 21.14 18.94
N GLU A 461 -5.21 20.49 18.01
CA GLU A 461 -6.30 21.12 17.24
C GLU A 461 -7.45 20.15 16.97
N ILE A 462 -8.38 20.12 17.92
CA ILE A 462 -9.71 19.48 17.80
C ILE A 462 -10.38 19.85 16.47
N SER A 463 -10.18 21.09 15.98
CA SER A 463 -10.82 21.62 14.77
C SER A 463 -10.48 20.91 13.46
N GLU A 464 -9.37 20.17 13.38
CA GLU A 464 -8.97 19.46 12.16
C GLU A 464 -9.30 17.96 12.18
N MET A 465 -9.76 17.46 13.33
CA MET A 465 -10.24 16.10 13.44
C MET A 465 -11.58 15.99 12.71
N ASP A 466 -11.80 14.89 11.98
CA ASP A 466 -13.10 14.70 11.35
C ASP A 466 -14.20 14.65 12.42
N PRO A 467 -15.37 15.30 12.18
CA PRO A 467 -16.42 15.40 13.19
C PRO A 467 -16.88 14.05 13.74
N LEU A 468 -16.81 12.97 12.96
CA LEU A 468 -17.24 11.63 13.39
C LEU A 468 -16.23 11.02 14.37
N THR A 469 -14.93 11.15 14.12
CA THR A 469 -13.88 10.73 15.05
C THR A 469 -13.97 11.52 16.35
N MET A 470 -14.23 12.83 16.27
CA MET A 470 -14.43 13.67 17.46
C MET A 470 -15.65 13.23 18.28
N ALA A 471 -16.78 12.97 17.62
CA ALA A 471 -17.99 12.48 18.28
C ALA A 471 -17.72 11.12 18.97
N SER A 472 -16.99 10.23 18.31
CA SER A 472 -16.64 8.90 18.85
C SER A 472 -15.72 9.01 20.07
N LEU A 473 -14.69 9.86 20.02
CA LEU A 473 -13.81 10.13 21.17
C LEU A 473 -14.58 10.78 22.32
N PHE A 474 -15.51 11.69 22.03
CA PHE A 474 -16.35 12.31 23.05
C PHE A 474 -17.24 11.28 23.74
N GLN A 475 -17.92 10.41 22.99
CA GLN A 475 -18.72 9.31 23.54
C GLN A 475 -17.86 8.38 24.41
N LYS A 476 -16.67 8.00 23.95
CA LYS A 476 -15.73 7.20 24.74
C LYS A 476 -15.31 7.92 26.02
N SER A 477 -15.05 9.23 25.96
CA SER A 477 -14.70 10.03 27.14
C SER A 477 -15.81 10.06 28.19
N LEU A 478 -17.08 10.13 27.76
CA LEU A 478 -18.23 10.07 28.67
C LEU A 478 -18.36 8.69 29.30
N ALA A 479 -18.12 7.63 28.53
CA ALA A 479 -18.17 6.25 29.03
C ALA A 479 -17.07 5.95 30.07
N LEU A 480 -15.94 6.67 30.05
CA LEU A 480 -14.87 6.54 31.06
C LEU A 480 -15.10 7.39 32.31
N LEU A 481 -16.06 8.32 32.29
CA LEU A 481 -16.40 9.20 33.41
C LEU A 481 -17.60 8.70 34.23
N GLY A 482 -18.40 7.81 33.67
CA GLY A 482 -19.45 7.06 34.39
C GLY A 482 -18.92 5.74 34.90
#